data_AF-A0A925QL92-F1
#
_entry.id   AF-A0A925QL92-F1
#
_cell.length_a   1.000
_cell.length_b   1.000
_cell.length_c   1.000
_cell.angle_alpha   90.00
_cell.angle_beta   90.00
_cell.angle_gamma   90.00
#
_symmetry.space_group_name_H-M   'P 1'
#
loop_
_entity.id
_entity.type
_entity.pdbx_description
1 polymer ?
#
loop_
_entity_poly.entity_id
_entity_poly.type
_entity_poly.pdbx_seq_one_letter_code
_entity_poly.pdbx_strand_id
1 'polypeptide(L)' 'MAVYTEVGFDEADTLLRRLGLGELTDLLGIRSGIENTNYYATTVKGQWVLTLFERLSPAQLPYYLLLMQHLAL' A
#
# COMPACT_ATOMS: atom_id res chain seq x y z
N MET A 1 -13.25 9.55 -8.74
CA MET A 1 -12.30 10.69 -8.77
C MET A 1 -11.68 10.74 -7.38
N ALA A 2 -10.38 10.53 -7.15
CA ALA A 2 -9.25 10.30 -8.05
C ALA A 2 -8.24 9.38 -7.35
N VAL A 3 -7.58 8.51 -8.12
CA VAL A 3 -6.24 8.02 -7.78
C VAL A 3 -5.35 9.23 -8.06
N TYR A 4 -4.75 9.82 -7.03
CA TYR A 4 -4.09 11.13 -7.13
C TYR A 4 -2.57 10.95 -7.32
N THR A 5 -1.97 9.93 -6.69
CA THR A 5 -0.55 9.60 -6.86
C THR A 5 -0.39 8.20 -7.46
N GLU A 6 0.01 8.12 -8.72
CA GLU A 6 0.37 6.86 -9.36
C GLU A 6 1.78 6.42 -8.92
N VAL A 7 1.91 5.19 -8.44
CA VAL A 7 3.21 4.57 -8.12
C VAL A 7 3.63 3.69 -9.28
N GLY A 8 4.84 3.95 -9.80
CA GLY A 8 5.42 3.12 -10.84
C GLY A 8 5.78 1.72 -10.32
N PHE A 9 5.77 0.73 -11.22
CA PHE A 9 6.15 -0.64 -10.87
C PHE A 9 7.55 -0.72 -10.25
N ASP A 10 8.53 -0.04 -10.83
CA ASP A 10 9.93 -0.06 -10.35
C ASP A 10 10.10 0.60 -8.97
N GLU A 11 9.32 1.64 -8.68
CA GLU A 11 9.31 2.29 -7.37
C GLU A 11 8.71 1.37 -6.30
N ALA A 12 7.60 0.70 -6.63
CA ALA A 12 7.00 -0.31 -5.77
C ALA A 12 7.94 -1.50 -5.56
N ASP A 13 8.58 -2.04 -6.60
CA ASP A 13 9.54 -3.15 -6.48
C ASP A 13 10.70 -2.76 -5.57
N THR A 14 11.27 -1.56 -5.75
CA THR A 14 12.36 -1.04 -4.91
C THR A 14 11.94 -0.97 -3.44
N LEU A 15 10.74 -0.46 -3.15
CA LEU A 15 10.19 -0.39 -1.79
C LEU A 15 10.01 -1.80 -1.18
N LEU A 16 9.37 -2.71 -1.91
CA LEU A 16 9.07 -4.06 -1.45
C LEU A 16 10.34 -4.88 -1.19
N ARG A 17 11.35 -4.74 -2.05
CA ARG A 17 12.69 -5.32 -1.82
C ARG A 17 13.34 -4.75 -0.56
N ARG A 18 13.27 -3.44 -0.34
CA ARG A 18 13.81 -2.78 0.88
C ARG A 18 13.11 -3.26 2.16
N LEU A 19 11.82 -3.57 2.07
CA LEU A 19 11.04 -4.16 3.17
C LEU A 19 11.27 -5.67 3.35
N GLY A 20 12.10 -6.29 2.50
CA GLY A 20 12.40 -7.71 2.56
C GLY A 20 11.29 -8.62 2.02
N LEU A 21 10.32 -8.07 1.29
CA LEU A 21 9.15 -8.78 0.76
C LEU A 21 9.44 -9.52 -0.56
N GLY A 22 10.64 -9.36 -1.12
CA GLY A 22 11.07 -10.02 -2.35
C GLY A 22 10.77 -9.19 -3.59
N GLU A 23 11.03 -9.80 -4.76
CA GLU A 23 10.76 -9.19 -6.07
C GLU A 23 9.25 -9.12 -6.33
N LEU A 24 8.82 -7.95 -6.81
CA LEU A 24 7.47 -7.68 -7.27
C LEU A 24 7.24 -8.34 -8.63
N THR A 25 6.12 -9.06 -8.75
CA THR A 25 5.73 -9.76 -9.99
C THR A 25 4.47 -9.20 -10.61
N ASP A 26 3.61 -8.55 -9.82
CA ASP A 26 2.37 -7.93 -10.31
C ASP A 26 1.94 -6.76 -9.41
N LEU A 27 1.45 -5.68 -10.02
CA LEU A 27 0.98 -4.49 -9.31
C LEU A 27 -0.32 -4.01 -9.94
N LEU A 28 -1.44 -4.19 -9.23
CA LEU A 28 -2.77 -3.87 -9.74
C LEU A 28 -3.45 -2.81 -8.86
N GLY A 29 -3.78 -1.68 -9.46
CA GLY A 29 -4.53 -0.61 -8.78
C GLY A 29 -5.95 -1.05 -8.38
N ILE A 30 -6.31 -0.80 -7.13
CA ILE A 30 -7.63 -1.08 -6.57
C ILE A 30 -8.51 0.14 -6.82
N ARG A 31 -9.42 0.05 -7.79
CA ARG A 31 -10.32 1.16 -8.18
C ARG A 31 -11.50 1.40 -7.23
N SER A 32 -11.46 0.82 -6.03
CA SER A 32 -12.49 0.96 -5.00
C SER A 32 -11.90 1.73 -3.83
N GLY A 33 -12.34 2.97 -3.65
CA GLY A 33 -11.83 3.87 -2.62
C GLY A 33 -12.05 5.33 -3.00
N ILE A 34 -12.41 6.16 -2.03
CA ILE A 34 -12.62 7.61 -2.21
C ILE A 34 -11.49 8.47 -1.63
N GLU A 35 -10.57 7.88 -0.85
CA GLU A 35 -9.61 8.65 -0.04
C GLU A 35 -8.14 8.24 -0.14
N ASN A 36 -7.83 6.98 -0.48
CA ASN A 36 -6.45 6.47 -0.56
C ASN A 36 -6.22 5.74 -1.88
N THR A 37 -4.99 5.83 -2.38
CA THR A 37 -4.54 5.00 -3.49
C THR A 37 -4.13 3.63 -2.93
N ASN A 38 -4.72 2.56 -3.45
CA ASN A 38 -4.44 1.19 -3.01
C ASN A 38 -4.04 0.32 -4.21
N TYR A 39 -3.08 -0.57 -3.98
CA TYR A 39 -2.63 -1.56 -4.96
C TYR A 39 -2.65 -2.96 -4.33
N TYR A 40 -3.08 -3.96 -5.10
CA TYR A 40 -2.65 -5.33 -4.87
C TYR A 40 -1.23 -5.48 -5.40
N ALA A 41 -0.31 -5.92 -4.53
CA ALA A 41 1.08 -6.13 -4.87
C ALA A 41 1.43 -7.61 -4.66
N THR A 42 1.74 -8.32 -5.74
CA THR A 42 2.19 -9.71 -5.67
C THR A 42 3.71 -9.76 -5.75
N THR A 43 4.31 -10.50 -4.84
CA THR A 43 5.75 -10.75 -4.78
C THR A 43 6.04 -12.23 -4.83
N VAL A 44 7.30 -12.59 -5.08
CA VAL A 44 7.78 -13.98 -4.95
C VAL A 44 7.58 -14.58 -3.54
N LYS A 45 7.33 -13.76 -2.50
CA LYS A 45 7.10 -14.23 -1.13
C LYS A 45 5.62 -14.24 -0.70
N GLY A 46 4.72 -13.70 -1.52
CA GLY A 46 3.30 -13.62 -1.19
C GLY A 46 2.60 -12.39 -1.74
N GLN A 47 1.35 -12.21 -1.32
CA GLN A 47 0.47 -11.13 -1.74
C GLN A 47 0.29 -10.10 -0.63
N TRP A 48 0.29 -8.83 -1.02
CA TRP A 48 0.25 -7.69 -0.12
C TRP A 48 -0.74 -6.64 -0.62
N VAL A 49 -1.17 -5.76 0.28
CA VAL A 49 -1.88 -4.53 -0.08
C VAL A 49 -0.94 -3.35 0.21
N LEU A 50 -0.66 -2.56 -0.82
CA LEU A 50 0.09 -1.32 -0.70
C LEU A 50 -0.90 -0.15 -0.66
N THR A 51 -0.91 0.58 0.45
CA THR A 51 -1.78 1.74 0.65
C THR A 51 -0.96 3.01 0.74
N LEU A 52 -1.27 3.98 -0.12
CA LEU A 52 -0.75 5.34 -0.07
C LEU A 52 -1.77 6.22 0.64
N PHE A 53 -1.37 6.73 1.80
CA PHE A 53 -2.17 7.65 2.60
C PHE A 53 -1.97 9.08 2.10
N GLU A 54 -2.99 9.66 1.46
CA GLU A 54 -2.84 10.98 0.82
C GLU A 54 -3.25 12.16 1.71
N ARG A 55 -4.16 11.93 2.68
CA ARG A 55 -4.72 13.00 3.54
C ARG A 55 -4.34 12.87 5.01
N LEU A 56 -3.45 11.93 5.33
CA LEU A 56 -3.07 11.56 6.68
C LEU A 56 -1.66 12.07 6.97
N SER A 57 -1.48 12.85 8.04
CA SER A 57 -0.15 13.27 8.44
C SER A 57 0.62 12.10 9.09
N PRO A 58 1.96 12.09 9.03
CA PRO A 58 2.76 11.05 9.67
C PRO A 58 2.49 10.88 11.17
N ALA A 59 2.12 11.96 11.88
CA ALA A 59 1.81 11.91 13.30
C ALA A 59 0.47 11.20 13.60
N GLN A 60 -0.45 11.18 12.65
CA GLN A 60 -1.74 10.51 12.79
C GLN A 60 -1.68 9.03 12.41
N LEU A 61 -0.73 8.64 11.55
CA LEU A 61 -0.61 7.27 11.03
C LEU A 61 -0.55 6.18 12.13
N PRO A 62 0.22 6.32 13.23
CA PRO A 62 0.28 5.30 14.27
C PRO A 62 -1.09 4.97 14.88
N TYR A 63 -1.93 5.98 15.12
CA TYR A 63 -3.28 5.77 15.67
C TYR A 63 -4.13 4.90 14.73
N TYR A 64 -4.14 5.20 13.43
CA TYR A 64 -4.92 4.45 12.45
C TYR A 64 -4.42 3.01 12.29
N LEU A 65 -3.10 2.79 12.24
CA LEU A 65 -2.53 1.45 12.14
C LEU A 65 -2.87 0.60 13.37
N LEU A 66 -2.74 1.16 14.57
CA LEU A 66 -3.08 0.48 15.82
C LEU A 66 -4.58 0.19 15.93
N LEU A 67 -5.43 1.11 15.48
CA LEU A 67 -6.87 0.90 15.44
C LEU A 67 -7.24 -0.24 14.47
N MET A 68 -6.67 -0.25 13.26
CA MET A 68 -6.88 -1.35 12.31
C MET A 68 -6.40 -2.68 12.87
N GLN A 69 -5.24 -2.71 13.54
CA GLN A 69 -4.75 -3.92 14.21
C GLN A 69 -5.69 -4.38 15.33
N HIS A 70 -6.25 -3.46 16.11
CA HIS A 70 -7.19 -3.79 17.19
C HIS A 70 -8.51 -4.36 16.66
N LEU A 71 -8.94 -3.91 15.48
CA LEU A 71 -10.19 -4.35 14.83
C LEU A 71 -10.00 -5.59 13.94
N ALA A 72 -8.76 -5.97 13.62
CA ALA A 72 -8.47 -7.21 12.91
C ALA A 72 -8.74 -8.39 13.86
N LEU A 73 -9.71 -9.23 13.48
CA LEU A 73 -10.07 -10.47 14.19
C LEU A 73 -8.94 -11.51 14.14
#